data_AF-A0A9D4I023-F1
#
_entry.id   AF-A0A9D4I023-F1
#
_cell.length_a   1.000
_cell.length_b   1.000
_cell.length_c   1.000
_cell.angle_alpha   90.00
_cell.angle_beta   90.00
_cell.angle_gamma   90.00
#
_symmetry.space_group_name_H-M   'P 1'
#
loop_
_entity.id
_entity.type
_entity.pdbx_description
1 polymer ?
#
loop_
_entity_poly.entity_id
_entity_poly.type
_entity_poly.pdbx_seq_one_letter_code
_entity_poly.pdbx_strand_id
1 'polypeptide(L)'
;MSARLRKLTVVLFGKPGNGRSSTGNTLLGQWKFDAGFSTKGVTENIQRETCCKTTEKYDVEMDVVDTPGMFDRGKFEKNALKLVDIEKK
;
A
#
# COMPACT_ATOMS: atom_id res chain seq x y z
N MET A 1 -31.58 -1.92 2.69
CA MET A 1 -30.78 -0.68 2.67
C MET A 1 -29.59 -0.93 1.77
N SER A 2 -29.41 -0.17 0.69
CA SER A 2 -28.24 -0.29 -0.19
C SER A 2 -27.06 0.39 0.52
N ALA A 3 -26.01 -0.37 0.83
CA ALA A 3 -24.80 0.19 1.39
C ALA A 3 -24.16 1.11 0.35
N ARG A 4 -23.75 2.32 0.78
CA ARG A 4 -23.13 3.30 -0.12
C ARG A 4 -21.69 2.85 -0.41
N LEU A 5 -21.35 2.66 -1.69
CA LEU A 5 -19.99 2.36 -2.10
C LEU A 5 -19.08 3.56 -1.83
N ARG A 6 -17.93 3.33 -1.19
CA ARG A 6 -16.85 4.30 -1.00
C ARG A 6 -15.56 3.78 -1.59
N LYS A 7 -14.81 4.66 -2.24
CA LYS A 7 -13.45 4.37 -2.69
C LYS A 7 -12.46 4.92 -1.66
N LEU A 8 -11.43 4.15 -1.36
CA LEU A 8 -10.37 4.53 -0.42
C LEU A 8 -9.02 4.05 -0.97
N THR A 9 -8.03 4.93 -0.98
CA THR A 9 -6.65 4.55 -1.29
C THR A 9 -5.80 4.70 -0.04
N VAL A 10 -5.09 3.63 0.33
CA VAL A 10 -4.18 3.59 1.49
C VAL A 10 -2.77 3.42 0.96
N VAL A 11 -1.91 4.42 1.18
CA VAL A 11 -0.51 4.39 0.76
C VAL A 11 0.38 4.09 1.96
N LEU A 12 1.19 3.04 1.85
CA LEU A 12 2.07 2.55 2.91
C LEU A 12 3.51 3.01 2.64
N PHE A 13 4.05 3.90 3.47
CA PHE A 13 5.40 4.46 3.33
C PHE A 13 6.21 4.35 4.63
N GLY A 14 7.55 4.36 4.54
CA GLY A 14 8.42 4.21 5.72
C GLY A 14 9.81 3.64 5.43
N LYS A 15 10.54 3.32 6.51
CA LYS A 15 11.85 2.65 6.44
C LYS A 15 11.72 1.20 5.93
N PRO A 16 12.77 0.63 5.31
CA PRO A 16 12.89 -0.82 5.16
C PRO A 16 12.71 -1.51 6.52
N GLY A 17 12.02 -2.65 6.53
CA GLY A 17 11.82 -3.45 7.76
C GLY A 17 10.68 -3.00 8.68
N ASN A 18 10.00 -1.86 8.43
CA ASN A 18 8.90 -1.39 9.28
C ASN A 18 7.56 -2.13 9.08
N GLY A 19 7.54 -3.25 8.35
CA GLY A 19 6.35 -4.10 8.22
C GLY A 19 5.26 -3.61 7.26
N ARG A 20 5.55 -2.66 6.36
CA ARG A 20 4.55 -2.09 5.43
C ARG A 20 3.83 -3.15 4.59
N SER A 21 4.57 -4.02 3.92
CA SER A 21 4.00 -5.10 3.10
C SER A 21 3.18 -6.09 3.93
N SER A 22 3.62 -6.41 5.16
CA SER A 22 2.85 -7.23 6.11
C SER A 22 1.55 -6.56 6.54
N THR A 23 1.57 -5.25 6.82
CA THR A 23 0.38 -4.46 7.10
C THR A 23 -0.54 -4.42 5.89
N GLY A 24 0.01 -4.26 4.67
CA GLY A 24 -0.77 -4.31 3.44
C GLY A 24 -1.50 -5.63 3.24
N ASN A 25 -0.84 -6.76 3.48
CA ASN A 25 -1.48 -8.08 3.44
C ASN A 25 -2.58 -8.23 4.50
N THR A 26 -2.37 -7.67 5.69
CA THR A 26 -3.38 -7.65 6.76
C THR A 26 -4.59 -6.80 6.37
N LEU A 27 -4.36 -5.64 5.73
CA LEU A 27 -5.43 -4.80 5.19
C LEU A 27 -6.18 -5.52 4.06
N LEU A 28 -5.48 -6.22 3.18
CA LEU A 28 -6.12 -6.98 2.08
C LEU A 28 -6.84 -8.24 2.58
N GLY A 29 -6.46 -8.78 3.75
CA GLY A 29 -6.95 -10.06 4.26
C GLY A 29 -6.36 -11.28 3.54
N GLN A 30 -5.30 -11.08 2.75
CA GLN A 30 -4.65 -12.10 1.93
C GLN A 30 -3.18 -11.73 1.69
N TRP A 31 -2.35 -12.72 1.37
CA TRP A 31 -0.93 -12.55 1.10
C TRP A 31 -0.70 -12.17 -0.36
N LYS A 32 -0.60 -10.87 -0.64
CA LYS A 32 -0.41 -10.32 -2.01
C LYS A 32 0.93 -9.63 -2.19
N PHE A 33 1.40 -8.90 -1.18
CA PHE A 33 2.72 -8.32 -1.16
C PHE A 33 3.71 -9.30 -0.56
N ASP A 34 4.91 -9.35 -1.13
CA ASP A 34 6.00 -10.11 -0.54
C ASP A 34 6.44 -9.43 0.77
N ALA A 35 6.55 -10.22 1.83
CA ALA A 35 6.83 -9.73 3.16
C ALA A 35 7.84 -10.64 3.85
N GLY A 36 9.02 -10.09 4.16
CA GLY A 36 10.09 -10.82 4.81
C GLY A 36 11.03 -9.90 5.59
N PHE A 37 11.83 -10.49 6.46
CA PHE A 37 12.84 -9.77 7.22
C PHE A 37 14.07 -9.51 6.35
N SER A 38 14.32 -8.26 5.99
CA SER A 38 15.49 -7.84 5.21
C SER A 38 15.95 -6.45 5.61
N THR A 39 17.25 -6.30 5.84
CA THR A 39 17.88 -4.98 6.14
C THR A 39 17.84 -4.05 4.93
N LYS A 40 17.76 -4.59 3.70
CA LYS A 40 17.66 -3.82 2.46
C LYS A 40 16.21 -3.55 2.03
N GLY A 41 15.24 -4.19 2.69
CA GLY A 41 13.85 -4.24 2.23
C GLY A 41 13.64 -5.33 1.18
N VAL A 42 12.39 -5.79 1.05
CA VAL A 42 11.96 -6.80 0.06
C VAL A 42 11.25 -6.12 -1.11
N THR A 43 10.46 -5.09 -0.82
CA THR A 43 9.76 -4.29 -1.84
C THR A 43 10.71 -3.39 -2.64
N GLU A 44 10.89 -3.69 -3.92
CA GLU A 44 11.74 -2.89 -4.84
C GLU A 44 10.95 -1.90 -5.70
N ASN A 45 9.68 -2.19 -5.99
CA ASN A 45 8.78 -1.37 -6.80
C ASN A 45 7.50 -1.02 -6.04
N ILE A 46 6.82 0.05 -6.45
CA ILE A 46 5.49 0.36 -5.90
C ILE A 46 4.51 -0.68 -6.43
N GLN A 47 3.72 -1.26 -5.53
CA GLN A 47 2.73 -2.29 -5.83
C GLN A 47 1.36 -1.78 -5.37
N ARG A 48 0.31 -2.06 -6.15
CA ARG A 48 -1.08 -1.70 -5.81
C ARG A 48 -1.95 -2.94 -5.92
N GLU A 49 -2.75 -3.18 -4.90
CA GLU A 49 -3.73 -4.26 -4.86
C GLU A 49 -5.07 -3.71 -4.36
N THR A 50 -6.15 -4.20 -4.95
CA THR A 50 -7.51 -3.76 -4.62
C THR A 50 -8.25 -4.86 -3.86
N CYS A 51 -9.01 -4.48 -2.83
CA CYS A 51 -9.95 -5.38 -2.18
C CYS A 51 -11.28 -4.69 -1.89
N CYS A 52 -12.35 -5.46 -1.78
CA CYS A 52 -13.65 -4.98 -1.34
C CYS A 52 -13.87 -5.39 0.12
N LYS A 53 -14.29 -4.44 0.96
CA LYS A 53 -14.69 -4.70 2.35
C LYS A 53 -16.06 -4.13 2.62
N THR A 54 -16.92 -4.93 3.24
CA THR A 54 -18.23 -4.48 3.72
C THR A 54 -18.14 -4.14 5.20
N THR A 55 -18.69 -2.98 5.55
CA THR A 55 -18.91 -2.54 6.94
C THR A 55 -20.41 -2.41 7.19
N GLU A 56 -20.82 -2.17 8.43
CA GLU A 56 -22.24 -1.96 8.77
C GLU A 56 -22.91 -0.81 7.97
N LYS A 57 -22.12 0.16 7.49
CA LYS A 57 -22.64 1.39 6.85
C LYS A 57 -22.27 1.53 5.36
N TYR A 58 -21.18 0.90 4.93
CA TYR A 58 -20.58 1.12 3.61
C TYR A 58 -19.95 -0.14 3.05
N ASP A 59 -20.04 -0.28 1.74
CA ASP A 59 -19.10 -1.10 0.97
C ASP A 59 -17.91 -0.22 0.60
N VAL A 60 -16.70 -0.74 0.76
CA VAL A 60 -15.45 -0.03 0.52
C VAL A 60 -14.63 -0.78 -0.52
N GLU A 61 -14.42 -0.14 -1.67
CA GLU A 61 -13.39 -0.53 -2.62
C GLU A 61 -12.09 0.13 -2.17
N MET A 62 -11.15 -0.67 -1.68
CA MET A 62 -9.91 -0.21 -1.08
C MET A 62 -8.73 -0.59 -1.96
N ASP A 63 -7.98 0.42 -2.42
CA ASP A 63 -6.66 0.24 -2.99
C ASP A 63 -5.61 0.34 -1.89
N VAL A 64 -4.78 -0.69 -1.75
CA VAL A 64 -3.61 -0.69 -0.86
C VAL A 64 -2.37 -0.56 -1.74
N VAL A 65 -1.57 0.47 -1.49
CA VAL A 65 -0.35 0.79 -2.24
C VAL A 65 0.86 0.57 -1.35
N ASP A 66 1.60 -0.53 -1.56
CA ASP A 66 2.88 -0.79 -0.91
C ASP A 66 4.02 -0.11 -1.66
N THR A 67 5.00 0.43 -0.92
CA THR A 67 6.09 1.23 -1.51
C THR A 67 7.47 0.71 -1.09
N PRO A 68 8.51 0.91 -1.91
CA PRO A 68 9.89 0.60 -1.51
C PRO A 68 10.34 1.46 -0.33
N GLY A 69 11.37 1.00 0.40
CA GLY A 69 11.90 1.74 1.53
C GLY A 69 12.48 3.09 1.12
N MET A 70 12.12 4.17 1.81
CA MET A 70 12.40 5.54 1.36
C MET A 70 13.58 6.23 2.09
N PHE A 71 14.44 5.50 2.79
CA PHE A 71 15.36 6.12 3.76
C PHE A 71 16.77 6.48 3.25
N ASP A 72 17.09 6.14 2.00
CA ASP A 72 18.23 6.71 1.31
C ASP A 72 17.77 7.98 0.58
N ARG A 73 18.46 9.11 0.78
CA ARG A 73 17.99 10.44 0.34
C ARG A 73 17.74 10.48 -1.18
N GLY A 74 18.58 9.79 -1.96
CA GLY A 74 18.41 9.65 -3.42
C GLY A 74 17.28 8.69 -3.85
N LYS A 75 16.83 7.79 -2.96
CA LYS A 75 15.68 6.90 -3.21
C LYS A 75 14.35 7.53 -2.78
N PHE A 76 14.36 8.40 -1.77
CA PHE A 76 13.18 9.10 -1.30
C PHE A 76 12.54 9.93 -2.42
N GLU A 77 13.30 10.85 -3.02
CA GLU A 77 12.78 11.76 -4.05
C GLU A 77 12.20 10.98 -5.25
N LYS A 78 12.95 9.99 -5.76
CA LYS A 78 12.51 9.14 -6.88
C LYS A 78 11.21 8.41 -6.57
N ASN A 79 11.07 7.84 -5.38
CA ASN A 79 9.89 7.07 -5.02
C ASN A 79 8.70 7.97 -4.64
N ALA A 80 8.95 9.16 -4.08
CA ALA A 80 7.93 10.16 -3.79
C ALA A 80 7.32 10.74 -5.08
N LEU A 81 8.15 11.05 -6.09
CA LEU A 81 7.66 11.46 -7.41
C LEU A 81 6.76 10.37 -8.04
N LYS A 82 7.18 9.10 -7.99
CA LYS A 82 6.37 7.98 -8.49
C LYS A 82 5.03 7.83 -7.76
N LEU A 83 4.94 8.17 -6.47
CA LEU A 83 3.68 8.16 -5.72
C LEU A 83 2.73 9.26 -6.20
N VAL A 84 3.24 10.46 -6.48
CA VAL A 84 2.41 11.56 -7.01
C VAL A 84 1.81 11.20 -8.38
N ASP A 85 2.54 10.42 -9.18
CA ASP A 85 2.05 9.95 -10.49
C ASP A 85 0.94 8.89 -10.38
N ILE A 86 0.85 8.19 -9.24
CA ILE A 86 -0.16 7.13 -9.00
C ILE A 86 -1.57 7.69 -8.77
N GLU A 87 -1.69 8.95 -8.32
CA GLU A 87 -2.97 9.66 -8.19
C GLU A 87 -3.39 10.41 -9.47
N LYS A 88 -2.47 10.59 -10.43
CA LYS A 88 -2.75 11.31 -11.70
C LYS A 88 -3.26 10.41 -12.82
N LYS A 89 -3.41 9.11 -12.57
CA LYS A 89 -3.98 8.11 -13.48
C LYS A 89 -5.29 7.58 -12.90
#